data_AF-A0A258LLQ1-F1
#
_entry.id   AF-A0A258LLQ1-F1
#
_cell.length_a   1.000
_cell.length_b   1.000
_cell.length_c   1.000
_cell.angle_alpha   90.00
_cell.angle_beta   90.00
_cell.angle_gamma   90.00
#
_symmetry.space_group_name_H-M   'P 1'
#
loop_
_entity.id
_entity.type
_entity.pdbx_description
1 polymer ?
#
loop_
_entity_poly.entity_id
_entity_poly.type
_entity_poly.pdbx_seq_one_letter_code
_entity_poly.pdbx_strand_id
1 'polypeptide(L)'
;ATVGVILSAGYALWLYRKMVFGTLKPALAGITDIGWREGLIFAPLVILTILFGVAPKPVLDMSATSVANLLSGYNKAIGVKTASTPAGSVNQAHIIPVSVTR
;
A
#
# COMPACT_ATOMS: atom_id res chain seq x y z
N ALA A 1 -4.44 -17.21 2.86
CA ALA A 1 -4.33 -15.81 2.39
C ALA A 1 -3.46 -15.69 1.12
N THR A 2 -3.78 -16.44 0.07
CA THR A 2 -2.93 -16.52 -1.15
C THR A 2 -3.75 -16.55 -2.45
N VAL A 3 -5.03 -16.90 -2.36
CA VAL A 3 -5.93 -17.02 -3.52
C VAL A 3 -5.98 -15.74 -4.35
N GLY A 4 -6.00 -14.55 -3.72
CA GLY A 4 -6.02 -13.27 -4.45
C GLY A 4 -4.77 -13.05 -5.31
N VAL A 5 -3.58 -13.39 -4.80
CA VAL A 5 -2.32 -13.24 -5.56
C VAL A 5 -2.25 -14.26 -6.70
N ILE A 6 -2.67 -15.50 -6.45
CA ILE A 6 -2.71 -16.57 -7.46
C ILE A 6 -3.65 -16.19 -8.62
N LEU A 7 -4.84 -15.67 -8.31
CA LEU A 7 -5.80 -15.23 -9.33
C LEU A 7 -5.28 -14.02 -10.14
N SER A 8 -4.63 -13.06 -9.48
CA SER A 8 -4.01 -11.90 -10.15
C SER A 8 -2.91 -12.32 -11.13
N ALA A 9 -1.97 -13.16 -10.68
CA ALA A 9 -0.89 -13.66 -11.52
C ALA A 9 -1.41 -14.54 -12.68
N GLY A 10 -2.38 -15.41 -12.39
CA GLY A 10 -3.01 -16.27 -13.39
C GLY A 10 -3.67 -15.48 -14.51
N TYR A 11 -4.40 -14.40 -14.18
CA TYR A 11 -5.01 -13.54 -15.19
C TYR A 11 -3.97 -12.75 -15.99
N ALA A 12 -2.92 -12.22 -15.34
CA ALA A 12 -1.84 -11.52 -16.03
C ALA A 12 -1.13 -12.40 -17.07
N LEU A 13 -0.83 -13.65 -16.72
CA LEU A 13 -0.23 -14.63 -17.63
C LEU A 13 -1.14 -15.00 -18.80
N TRP A 14 -2.44 -15.21 -18.54
CA TRP A 14 -3.42 -15.49 -19.59
C TRP A 14 -3.55 -14.34 -20.58
N LEU A 15 -3.60 -13.09 -20.08
CA LEU A 15 -3.68 -11.89 -20.89
C LEU A 15 -2.41 -11.69 -21.74
N TYR A 16 -1.23 -11.84 -21.13
CA TYR A 16 0.05 -11.75 -21.82
C TYR A 16 0.15 -12.73 -22.98
N ARG A 17 -0.24 -14.00 -22.74
CA ARG A 17 -0.26 -15.03 -23.79
C ARG A 17 -1.17 -14.64 -24.95
N LYS A 18 -2.34 -14.07 -24.66
CA LYS A 18 -3.33 -13.71 -25.68
C LYS A 18 -2.94 -12.45 -26.47
N MET A 19 -2.27 -11.47 -25.84
CA MET A 19 -1.82 -10.25 -26.51
C MET A 19 -0.58 -10.47 -27.38
N VAL A 20 0.43 -11.19 -26.88
CA VAL A 20 1.74 -11.28 -27.56
C VAL A 20 1.77 -12.39 -28.61
N PHE A 21 1.10 -13.52 -28.38
CA PHE A 21 1.16 -14.68 -29.28
C PHE A 21 -0.04 -14.76 -30.26
N GLY A 22 -0.75 -13.65 -30.48
CA GLY A 22 -1.81 -13.59 -31.48
C GLY A 22 -1.26 -13.72 -32.90
N THR A 23 -1.98 -14.41 -33.79
CA THR A 23 -1.54 -14.55 -35.19
C THR A 23 -1.66 -13.21 -35.92
N LEU A 24 -0.56 -12.75 -36.50
CA LEU A 24 -0.51 -11.49 -37.26
C LEU A 24 -1.15 -11.70 -38.64
N LYS A 25 -2.03 -10.79 -39.06
CA LYS A 25 -2.54 -10.76 -40.44
C LYS A 25 -1.38 -10.40 -41.38
N PRO A 26 -1.20 -11.11 -42.52
CA PRO A 26 -0.07 -10.89 -43.44
C PRO A 26 0.00 -9.47 -44.04
N ALA A 27 -1.08 -8.69 -43.95
CA ALA A 27 -1.13 -7.30 -44.40
C ALA A 27 -0.50 -6.27 -43.43
N LEU A 28 -0.19 -6.63 -42.18
CA LEU A 28 0.28 -5.70 -41.14
C LEU A 28 1.75 -5.93 -40.72
N ALA A 29 2.43 -6.92 -41.30
CA ALA A 29 3.78 -7.34 -40.88
C ALA A 29 4.92 -6.34 -41.20
N GLY A 30 4.63 -5.29 -41.97
CA GLY A 30 5.62 -4.28 -42.36
C GLY A 30 5.69 -3.03 -41.47
N ILE A 31 4.76 -2.87 -40.52
CA ILE A 31 4.71 -1.69 -39.64
C ILE A 31 5.42 -2.04 -38.33
N THR A 32 6.51 -1.34 -38.03
CA THR A 32 7.25 -1.50 -36.77
C THR A 32 6.47 -0.79 -35.66
N ASP A 33 5.87 -1.57 -34.76
CA ASP A 33 4.97 -1.13 -33.67
C ASP A 33 5.72 -0.51 -32.46
N ILE A 34 7.02 -0.23 -32.59
CA ILE A 34 7.74 0.55 -31.59
C ILE A 34 8.89 1.35 -32.21
N GLY A 35 8.80 2.66 -32.13
CA GLY A 35 9.86 3.58 -32.56
C GLY A 35 10.94 3.76 -31.48
N TRP A 36 12.12 4.20 -31.89
CA TRP A 36 13.23 4.52 -30.97
C TRP A 36 12.84 5.51 -29.86
N ARG A 37 11.97 6.48 -30.20
CA ARG A 37 11.47 7.49 -29.26
C ARG A 37 10.47 6.92 -28.25
N GLU A 38 9.67 5.93 -28.63
CA GLU A 38 8.71 5.26 -27.74
C GLU A 38 9.45 4.38 -26.74
N GLY A 39 10.42 3.60 -27.22
CA GLY A 39 11.30 2.81 -26.35
C GLY A 39 12.03 3.67 -25.32
N LEU A 40 12.46 4.88 -25.68
CA LEU A 40 13.07 5.85 -24.76
C LEU A 40 12.12 6.37 -23.67
N ILE A 41 10.80 6.37 -23.88
CA ILE A 41 9.81 6.74 -22.85
C ILE A 41 9.53 5.54 -21.92
N PHE A 42 9.58 4.31 -22.45
CA PHE A 42 9.46 3.10 -21.66
C PHE A 42 10.71 2.80 -20.81
N ALA A 43 11.91 3.12 -21.31
CA ALA A 43 13.17 2.89 -20.61
C ALA A 43 13.22 3.46 -19.17
N PRO A 44 12.92 4.75 -18.92
CA PRO A 44 12.95 5.30 -17.56
C PRO A 44 11.91 4.65 -16.65
N LEU A 45 10.74 4.26 -17.16
CA LEU A 45 9.72 3.56 -16.38
C LEU A 45 10.21 2.20 -15.89
N VAL A 46 10.86 1.42 -16.76
CA VAL A 46 11.43 0.11 -16.39
C VAL A 46 12.57 0.29 -15.38
N ILE A 47 13.46 1.27 -15.61
CA ILE A 47 14.58 1.56 -14.71
C ILE A 47 14.06 1.90 -13.31
N LEU A 48 13.07 2.80 -13.20
CA LEU A 48 12.49 3.17 -11.91
C LEU A 48 11.79 1.98 -11.22
N THR A 49 11.10 1.14 -11.98
CA THR A 49 10.46 -0.08 -11.45
C THR A 49 11.49 -1.04 -10.85
N ILE A 50 12.61 -1.26 -11.54
CA ILE A 50 13.69 -2.12 -11.05
C ILE A 50 14.37 -1.48 -9.83
N LEU A 51 14.67 -0.18 -9.88
CA LEU A 51 15.33 0.54 -8.78
C LEU A 51 14.49 0.46 -7.50
N PHE A 52 13.18 0.74 -7.58
CA PHE A 52 12.28 0.61 -6.44
C PHE A 52 12.04 -0.83 -5.99
N GLY A 53 12.14 -1.79 -6.91
CA GLY A 53 12.10 -3.22 -6.58
C GLY A 53 13.29 -3.67 -5.73
N VAL A 54 14.51 -3.21 -6.05
CA VAL A 54 15.73 -3.56 -5.32
C VAL A 54 15.89 -2.72 -4.04
N ALA A 55 15.60 -1.42 -4.12
CA ALA A 55 15.79 -0.46 -3.03
C ALA A 55 14.51 0.37 -2.76
N PRO A 56 13.55 -0.15 -1.96
CA PRO A 56 12.29 0.54 -1.69
C PRO A 56 12.41 1.67 -0.65
N LYS A 57 13.58 1.88 -0.03
CA LYS A 57 13.76 2.87 1.04
C LYS A 57 13.28 4.29 0.67
N PRO A 58 13.59 4.85 -0.51
CA PRO A 58 13.21 6.23 -0.84
C PRO A 58 11.69 6.46 -0.85
N VAL A 59 10.92 5.51 -1.38
CA VAL A 59 9.45 5.63 -1.43
C VAL A 59 8.80 5.38 -0.07
N LEU A 60 9.41 4.52 0.76
CA LEU A 60 8.93 4.23 2.10
C LEU A 60 9.16 5.42 3.05
N ASP A 61 10.31 6.09 2.99
CA ASP A 61 10.64 7.21 3.86
C ASP A 61 9.72 8.43 3.60
N MET A 62 9.39 8.69 2.33
CA MET A 62 8.40 9.71 1.96
C MET A 62 7.01 9.40 2.53
N SER A 63 6.61 8.13 2.50
CA SER A 63 5.29 7.69 2.98
C SER A 63 5.23 7.62 4.50
N ALA A 64 6.34 7.33 5.17
CA ALA A 64 6.42 7.14 6.62
C ALA A 64 5.98 8.39 7.40
N THR A 65 6.38 9.58 6.94
CA THR A 65 6.00 10.85 7.59
C THR A 65 4.48 11.08 7.54
N SER A 66 3.87 10.84 6.37
CA SER A 66 2.41 10.97 6.20
C SER A 66 1.66 9.96 7.06
N VAL A 67 2.10 8.71 7.10
CA VAL A 67 1.49 7.65 7.92
C VAL A 67 1.65 7.95 9.42
N ALA A 68 2.80 8.44 9.87
CA ALA A 68 3.03 8.82 11.27
C ALA A 68 2.11 9.97 11.72
N ASN A 69 1.89 10.97 10.86
CA ASN A 69 0.96 12.07 11.13
C ASN A 69 -0.48 11.57 11.23
N LEU A 70 -0.91 10.67 10.33
CA LEU A 70 -2.24 10.06 10.38
C LEU A 70 -2.44 9.23 11.63
N LEU A 71 -1.44 8.44 12.03
CA LEU A 71 -1.49 7.61 13.23
C LEU A 71 -1.52 8.46 14.51
N SER A 72 -0.75 9.54 14.56
CA SER A 72 -0.77 10.50 15.67
C SER A 72 -2.14 11.17 15.82
N GLY A 73 -2.76 11.58 14.71
CA GLY A 73 -4.12 12.11 14.70
C GLY A 73 -5.16 11.09 15.14
N TYR A 74 -5.06 9.85 14.65
CA TYR A 74 -5.94 8.74 15.02
C TYR A 74 -5.84 8.40 16.52
N ASN A 75 -4.63 8.27 17.06
CA ASN A 75 -4.40 7.98 18.47
C ASN A 75 -4.91 9.10 19.39
N LYS A 76 -4.75 10.37 18.97
CA LYS A 76 -5.35 11.52 19.67
C LYS A 76 -6.88 11.46 19.65
N ALA A 77 -7.49 11.13 18.52
CA ALA A 77 -8.95 11.02 18.40
C ALA A 77 -9.54 9.86 19.22
N ILE A 78 -8.82 8.73 19.32
CA ILE A 78 -9.22 7.62 20.19
C ILE A 78 -9.06 7.99 21.67
N GLY A 79 -7.92 8.57 22.06
CA GLY A 79 -7.71 9.02 23.45
C GLY A 79 -8.72 10.07 23.90
N VAL A 80 -9.16 10.93 22.97
CA VAL A 80 -10.24 11.90 23.21
C VAL A 80 -11.60 11.22 23.30
N LYS A 81 -11.91 10.22 22.45
CA LYS A 81 -13.16 9.44 22.56
C LYS A 81 -13.26 8.63 23.86
N THR A 82 -12.15 8.22 24.47
CA THR A 82 -12.15 7.59 25.79
C THR A 82 -12.22 8.58 26.96
N ALA A 83 -11.91 9.86 26.73
CA ALA A 83 -11.95 10.92 27.75
C ALA A 83 -13.21 11.81 27.68
N SER A 84 -13.96 11.80 26.56
CA SER A 84 -15.12 12.67 26.33
C SER A 84 -16.47 11.94 26.41
N THR A 85 -16.58 10.89 27.25
CA THR A 85 -17.90 10.47 27.77
C THR A 85 -18.09 11.10 29.15
N PRO A 86 -18.71 12.28 29.26
CA PRO A 86 -19.36 12.67 30.50
C PRO A 86 -20.68 11.89 30.58
N ALA A 87 -20.62 10.64 31.03
CA ALA A 87 -21.77 9.93 31.56
C ALA A 87 -21.54 9.81 33.06
N GLY A 88 -22.53 10.28 33.83
CA GLY A 88 -22.42 10.56 35.26
C GLY A 88 -21.94 9.39 36.12
N SER A 89 -21.39 9.79 37.27
CA SER A 89 -21.50 9.12 38.57
C SER A 89 -21.85 7.63 38.55
N VAL A 90 -20.90 6.78 38.97
CA VAL A 90 -21.08 5.77 40.04
C VAL A 90 -19.74 5.03 40.22
N ASN A 91 -19.33 4.91 41.48
CA ASN A 91 -18.22 4.10 42.02
C ASN A 91 -16.82 4.72 42.20
N GLN A 92 -16.78 5.86 42.91
CA GLN A 92 -15.85 6.00 44.03
C GLN A 92 -16.37 5.15 45.22
N ALA A 93 -16.19 3.82 45.21
CA ALA A 93 -16.50 2.98 46.37
C ALA A 93 -15.92 1.56 46.27
N HIS A 94 -14.63 1.35 45.96
CA HIS A 94 -14.02 0.02 46.23
C HIS A 94 -12.48 -0.04 46.31
N ILE A 95 -11.77 0.99 46.74
CA ILE A 95 -10.36 0.78 47.13
C ILE A 95 -10.19 1.26 48.56
N ILE A 96 -10.38 0.30 49.47
CA ILE A 96 -10.03 0.34 50.88
C ILE A 96 -8.59 0.86 51.00
N PRO A 97 -8.30 1.95 51.71
CA PRO A 97 -6.92 2.28 52.05
C PRO A 97 -6.49 1.37 53.20
N VAL A 98 -5.74 0.30 52.92
CA VAL A 98 -4.95 -0.36 53.95
C VAL A 98 -3.77 0.56 54.24
N SER A 99 -3.95 1.39 55.26
CA SER A 99 -2.96 2.25 55.87
C SER A 99 -1.75 1.44 56.35
N VAL A 100 -0.68 1.54 55.56
CA VAL A 100 0.68 1.18 55.93
C VAL A 100 1.24 2.29 56.83
N THR A 101 1.74 1.86 58.00
CA THR A 101 2.74 2.54 58.84
C THR A 101 2.29 3.73 59.68
N ARG A 102 2.10 3.44 60.99
CA ARG A 102 2.15 4.32 62.18
C ARG A 102 1.25 5.55 62.24
#